data_AF-A0A1W6N221-F1
#
_entry.id   AF-A0A1W6N221-F1
#
_cell.length_a   1.000
_cell.length_b   1.000
_cell.length_c   1.000
_cell.angle_alpha   90.00
_cell.angle_beta   90.00
_cell.angle_gamma   90.00
#
_symmetry.space_group_name_H-M   'P 1'
#
loop_
_entity.id
_entity.type
_entity.pdbx_description
1 polymer ?
#
loop_
_entity_poly.entity_id
_entity_poly.type
_entity_poly.pdbx_seq_one_letter_code
_entity_poly.pdbx_strand_id
1 'polypeptide(L)'
;MPEGGMAPELAYVTAKFAALAPFANVADLLAELLPVGGAVNAGTVRNRARRVGARIARLRPEGAADPDSDAVTPAVVIGLDGGYLRSRHRRPERNFEVIAGKVLNLDGSQHRFAFARNGNSAREFADAVVGAGVRLGTPTTVLSDGDAGLWKLQRQVLPQATLVLDWFHIAMRFEHALQAVRGFGAGTCNDYLRSHPIRELENSKWKLWHGLSSACLGRLAHLTHWFDAAHVRDVRGAATVQRHINNLIEYLHANELALVNYGRRRHDRQPISTAFVESAVNEILSKRMIKKQQMRWNRWTVQPFLDVRVAVLNDTLVGSFKRLYPDFRPNNENHAARMSA
;
A
#
# COMPACT_ATOMS: atom_id res chain seq x y z
N MET A 1 8.51 34.13 -25.58
CA MET A 1 9.36 33.64 -24.46
C MET A 1 8.54 33.72 -23.18
N PRO A 2 8.04 32.61 -22.59
CA PRO A 2 7.36 32.73 -21.32
C PRO A 2 8.41 32.82 -20.19
N GLU A 3 8.42 33.99 -19.55
CA GLU A 3 8.88 34.30 -18.18
C GLU A 3 9.81 33.28 -17.48
N GLY A 4 11.12 33.52 -17.48
CA GLY A 4 12.06 33.09 -16.43
C GLY A 4 12.05 31.61 -15.98
N GLY A 5 11.45 30.72 -16.76
CA GLY A 5 11.10 29.37 -16.37
C GLY A 5 12.14 28.35 -16.83
N MET A 6 12.40 27.35 -16.00
CA MET A 6 13.14 26.16 -16.39
C MET A 6 12.47 25.47 -17.59
N ALA A 7 13.27 25.06 -18.58
CA ALA A 7 12.81 24.27 -19.72
C ALA A 7 12.04 23.00 -19.29
N PRO A 8 10.94 22.63 -19.97
CA PRO A 8 10.15 21.43 -19.68
C PRO A 8 10.98 20.14 -19.61
N GLU A 9 12.01 20.01 -20.44
CA GLU A 9 12.94 18.88 -20.49
C GLU A 9 13.73 18.75 -19.19
N LEU A 10 14.29 19.86 -18.72
CA LEU A 10 15.02 19.88 -17.46
C LEU A 10 14.08 19.63 -16.27
N ALA A 11 12.84 20.13 -16.32
CA ALA A 11 11.84 19.88 -15.29
C ALA A 11 11.45 18.40 -15.22
N TYR A 12 11.25 17.77 -16.38
CA TYR A 12 10.96 16.34 -16.52
C TYR A 12 12.09 15.48 -15.96
N VAL A 13 13.33 15.72 -16.43
CA VAL A 13 14.49 14.95 -16.00
C VAL A 13 14.74 15.11 -14.50
N THR A 14 14.68 16.35 -14.00
CA THR A 14 14.81 16.63 -12.56
C THR A 14 13.76 15.88 -11.75
N ALA A 15 12.48 15.94 -12.16
CA ALA A 15 11.39 15.28 -11.46
C ALA A 15 11.52 13.75 -11.49
N LYS A 16 11.82 13.17 -12.66
CA LYS A 16 12.00 11.73 -12.85
C LYS A 16 13.09 11.17 -11.93
N PHE A 17 14.28 11.78 -11.92
CA PHE A 17 15.38 11.31 -11.09
C PHE A 17 15.17 11.61 -9.61
N ALA A 18 14.62 12.77 -9.25
CA ALA A 18 14.27 13.11 -7.87
C ALA A 18 13.27 12.11 -7.25
N ALA A 19 12.38 11.58 -8.09
CA ALA A 19 11.44 10.53 -7.76
C ALA A 19 12.06 9.14 -7.69
N LEU A 20 13.35 8.93 -7.95
CA LEU A 20 14.01 7.62 -7.88
C LEU A 20 15.20 7.61 -6.91
N ALA A 21 15.90 8.73 -6.75
CA ALA A 21 17.15 8.84 -6.00
C ALA A 21 17.17 10.02 -5.00
N PRO A 22 18.09 10.02 -4.01
CA PRO A 22 18.27 11.13 -3.08
C PRO A 22 18.49 12.46 -3.80
N PHE A 23 17.95 13.55 -3.27
CA PHE A 23 18.04 14.85 -3.95
C PHE A 23 19.48 15.36 -4.10
N ALA A 24 20.40 14.97 -3.20
CA ALA A 24 21.82 15.29 -3.32
C ALA A 24 22.44 14.59 -4.54
N ASN A 25 22.29 13.26 -4.65
CA ASN A 25 22.81 12.49 -5.79
C ASN A 25 22.23 12.98 -7.14
N VAL A 26 20.95 13.37 -7.18
CA VAL A 26 20.35 13.95 -8.38
C VAL A 26 20.94 15.33 -8.69
N ALA A 27 21.26 16.10 -7.67
CA ALA A 27 21.90 17.40 -7.83
C ALA A 27 23.33 17.24 -8.39
N ASP A 28 24.10 16.28 -7.85
CA ASP A 28 25.44 15.94 -8.34
C ASP A 28 25.39 15.46 -9.80
N LEU A 29 24.47 14.55 -10.14
CA LEU A 29 24.26 14.07 -11.50
C LEU A 29 23.90 15.21 -12.48
N LEU A 30 23.01 16.11 -12.07
CA LEU A 30 22.61 17.24 -12.92
C LEU A 30 23.74 18.26 -13.09
N ALA A 31 24.60 18.43 -12.09
CA ALA A 31 25.78 19.29 -12.18
C ALA A 31 26.86 18.71 -13.11
N GLU A 32 26.97 17.39 -13.19
CA GLU A 32 27.89 16.70 -14.10
C GLU A 32 27.42 16.75 -15.55
N LEU A 33 26.11 16.55 -15.79
CA LEU A 33 25.57 16.41 -17.15
C LEU A 33 25.22 17.73 -17.85
N LEU A 34 25.01 18.81 -17.11
CA LEU A 34 24.49 20.05 -17.69
C LEU A 34 25.40 21.23 -17.34
N PRO A 35 25.82 22.05 -18.33
CA PRO A 35 26.59 23.28 -18.10
C PRO A 35 25.70 24.40 -17.56
N VAL A 36 24.93 24.13 -16.50
CA VAL A 36 24.04 25.14 -15.89
C VAL A 36 24.87 25.92 -14.88
N GLY A 37 25.12 27.20 -15.17
CA GLY A 37 25.72 28.13 -14.24
C GLY A 37 24.87 28.28 -12.98
N GLY A 38 25.26 27.59 -11.90
CA GLY A 38 24.62 27.66 -10.59
C GLY A 38 24.60 26.31 -9.90
N ALA A 39 25.05 26.27 -8.64
CA ALA A 39 25.06 25.05 -7.84
C ALA A 39 23.64 24.45 -7.76
N VAL A 40 23.39 23.40 -8.54
CA VAL A 40 22.22 22.56 -8.33
C VAL A 40 22.46 21.90 -6.99
N ASN A 41 21.73 22.35 -5.96
CA ASN A 41 21.78 21.74 -4.63
C ASN A 41 20.54 20.88 -4.40
N ALA A 42 20.60 20.02 -3.39
CA ALA A 42 19.50 19.12 -3.03
C ALA A 42 18.17 19.87 -2.76
N GLY A 43 18.23 21.07 -2.19
CA GLY A 43 17.05 21.91 -1.94
C GLY A 43 16.38 22.38 -3.23
N THR A 44 17.17 22.76 -4.22
CA THR A 44 16.72 23.16 -5.55
C THR A 44 16.05 21.99 -6.26
N VAL A 45 16.65 20.80 -6.28
CA VAL A 45 16.04 19.57 -6.85
C VAL A 45 14.70 19.27 -6.18
N ARG A 46 14.65 19.27 -4.84
CA ARG A 46 13.41 19.05 -4.07
C ARG A 46 12.32 20.04 -4.46
N ASN A 47 12.64 21.33 -4.47
CA ASN A 47 11.66 22.38 -4.75
C ASN A 47 11.16 22.34 -6.20
N ARG A 48 12.01 21.93 -7.14
CA ARG A 48 11.65 21.72 -8.56
C ARG A 48 10.72 20.51 -8.70
N ALA A 49 11.09 19.36 -8.14
CA ALA A 49 10.23 18.16 -8.14
C ALA A 49 8.86 18.43 -7.49
N ARG A 50 8.83 19.14 -6.35
CA ARG A 50 7.57 19.53 -5.69
C ARG A 50 6.68 20.41 -6.58
N ARG A 51 7.26 21.36 -7.33
CA ARG A 51 6.52 22.21 -8.26
C ARG A 51 5.92 21.41 -9.42
N VAL A 52 6.67 20.45 -9.95
CA VAL A 52 6.16 19.52 -10.97
C VAL A 52 4.98 18.72 -10.41
N GLY A 53 5.12 18.14 -9.22
CA GLY A 53 4.03 17.44 -8.54
C GLY A 53 2.78 18.27 -8.37
N ALA A 54 2.92 19.53 -7.93
CA ALA A 54 1.79 20.43 -7.75
C ALA A 54 1.09 20.78 -9.09
N ARG A 55 1.80 20.72 -10.22
CA ARG A 55 1.21 20.88 -11.56
C ARG A 55 0.50 19.59 -11.99
N ILE A 56 1.10 18.43 -11.75
CA ILE A 56 0.50 17.12 -12.04
C ILE A 56 -0.80 16.93 -11.24
N ALA A 57 -0.82 17.27 -9.95
CA ALA A 57 -2.01 17.16 -9.10
C ALA A 57 -3.20 18.00 -9.57
N ARG A 58 -2.96 19.06 -10.38
CA ARG A 58 -4.02 19.88 -10.98
C ARG A 58 -4.55 19.29 -12.29
N LEU A 59 -3.82 18.37 -12.88
CA LEU A 59 -4.32 17.62 -14.01
C LEU A 59 -5.46 16.75 -13.51
N ARG A 60 -6.63 16.87 -14.15
CA ARG A 60 -7.68 15.87 -13.92
C ARG A 60 -7.09 14.48 -14.21
N PRO A 61 -7.42 13.46 -13.39
CA PRO A 61 -7.12 12.08 -13.72
C PRO A 61 -7.56 11.84 -15.16
N GLU A 62 -6.80 11.06 -15.93
CA GLU A 62 -7.30 10.65 -17.23
C GLU A 62 -8.66 9.99 -17.00
N GLY A 63 -9.72 10.67 -17.43
CA GLY A 63 -10.91 9.97 -17.81
C GLY A 63 -10.47 9.12 -18.97
N ALA A 64 -10.06 7.87 -18.71
CA ALA A 64 -10.36 6.82 -19.68
C ALA A 64 -11.81 7.07 -20.07
N ALA A 65 -12.04 7.29 -21.37
CA ALA A 65 -13.34 7.65 -21.93
C ALA A 65 -14.41 6.88 -21.15
N ASP A 66 -15.46 7.57 -20.73
CA ASP A 66 -16.54 6.93 -19.99
C ASP A 66 -16.89 5.67 -20.79
N PRO A 67 -16.63 4.47 -20.23
CA PRO A 67 -16.94 3.27 -20.97
C PRO A 67 -18.40 3.37 -21.33
N ASP A 68 -18.74 2.99 -22.55
CA ASP A 68 -20.13 2.87 -22.99
C ASP A 68 -20.91 2.20 -21.84
N SER A 69 -22.06 2.77 -21.44
CA SER A 69 -22.75 2.38 -20.20
C SER A 69 -23.10 0.88 -20.14
N ASP A 70 -23.00 0.20 -21.28
CA ASP A 70 -23.26 -1.22 -21.48
C ASP A 70 -22.00 -2.11 -21.46
N ALA A 71 -20.80 -1.55 -21.38
CA ALA A 71 -19.56 -2.32 -21.33
C ALA A 71 -19.28 -2.85 -19.92
N VAL A 72 -19.38 -4.16 -19.74
CA VAL A 72 -19.02 -4.85 -18.49
C VAL A 72 -17.57 -4.54 -18.14
N THR A 73 -17.35 -3.74 -17.08
CA THR A 73 -15.99 -3.44 -16.64
C THR A 73 -15.40 -4.68 -15.97
N PRO A 74 -14.20 -5.14 -16.36
CA PRO A 74 -13.56 -6.30 -15.75
C PRO A 74 -13.35 -6.09 -14.25
N ALA A 75 -13.46 -7.17 -13.47
CA ALA A 75 -13.29 -7.10 -12.03
C ALA A 75 -11.89 -6.62 -11.64
N VAL A 76 -11.80 -5.79 -10.60
CA VAL A 76 -10.52 -5.22 -10.13
C VAL A 76 -10.26 -5.59 -8.68
N VAL A 77 -8.98 -5.69 -8.35
CA VAL A 77 -8.51 -5.95 -6.99
C VAL A 77 -7.72 -4.75 -6.50
N ILE A 78 -8.16 -4.16 -5.41
CA ILE A 78 -7.49 -3.03 -4.77
C ILE A 78 -6.86 -3.54 -3.49
N GLY A 79 -5.55 -3.35 -3.31
CA GLY A 79 -4.93 -3.53 -2.01
C GLY A 79 -4.55 -2.18 -1.40
N LEU A 80 -4.73 -2.08 -0.09
CA LEU A 80 -4.42 -0.91 0.72
C LEU A 80 -3.45 -1.28 1.84
N ASP A 81 -2.48 -0.41 2.08
CA ASP A 81 -1.55 -0.55 3.19
C ASP A 81 -1.06 0.84 3.67
N GLY A 82 -0.80 0.93 4.98
CA GLY A 82 -0.40 2.14 5.68
C GLY A 82 1.11 2.17 5.94
N GLY A 83 1.80 3.20 5.45
CA GLY A 83 3.22 3.41 5.72
C GLY A 83 3.47 4.68 6.55
N TYR A 84 4.34 4.59 7.56
CA TYR A 84 4.67 5.76 8.38
C TYR A 84 5.94 6.47 7.90
N LEU A 85 5.84 7.77 7.68
CA LEU A 85 6.96 8.64 7.35
C LEU A 85 7.38 9.49 8.54
N ARG A 86 8.69 9.72 8.67
CA ARG A 86 9.24 10.56 9.74
C ARG A 86 8.97 12.04 9.46
N SER A 87 8.37 12.72 10.43
CA SER A 87 8.09 14.15 10.34
C SER A 87 9.37 14.99 10.47
N ARG A 88 9.42 16.12 9.75
CA ARG A 88 10.45 17.17 9.88
C ARG A 88 10.37 17.88 11.22
N HIS A 89 9.17 18.09 11.71
CA HIS A 89 8.92 18.74 12.99
C HIS A 89 8.60 17.66 14.03
N ARG A 90 9.14 17.78 15.25
CA ARG A 90 8.83 16.81 16.34
C ARG A 90 7.45 17.03 16.96
N ARG A 91 6.83 18.18 16.68
CA ARG A 91 5.48 18.57 17.11
C ARG A 91 4.71 19.05 15.87
N PRO A 92 3.41 18.76 15.76
CA PRO A 92 2.56 18.02 16.70
C PRO A 92 2.77 16.50 16.67
N GLU A 93 3.40 15.94 15.63
CA GLU A 93 3.57 14.48 15.46
C GLU A 93 5.02 14.12 15.07
N ARG A 94 5.51 12.97 15.52
CA ARG A 94 6.87 12.46 15.17
C ARG A 94 6.90 11.74 13.83
N ASN A 95 5.84 11.01 13.52
CA ASN A 95 5.61 10.33 12.26
C ASN A 95 4.18 10.63 11.80
N PHE A 96 3.94 10.60 10.50
CA PHE A 96 2.60 10.70 9.92
C PHE A 96 2.39 9.55 8.95
N GLU A 97 1.13 9.14 8.78
CA GLU A 97 0.75 8.03 7.93
C GLU A 97 0.59 8.47 6.47
N VAL A 98 1.06 7.64 5.55
CA VAL A 98 0.80 7.70 4.12
C VAL A 98 0.14 6.39 3.74
N ILE A 99 -1.04 6.48 3.14
CA ILE A 99 -1.72 5.32 2.59
C ILE A 99 -1.16 5.12 1.19
N ALA A 100 -0.69 3.90 0.92
CA ALA A 100 -0.26 3.49 -0.40
C ALA A 100 -1.08 2.28 -0.81
N GLY A 101 -1.42 2.22 -2.10
CA GLY A 101 -2.27 1.18 -2.60
C GLY A 101 -2.00 0.90 -4.07
N LYS A 102 -2.67 -0.15 -4.54
CA LYS A 102 -2.52 -0.62 -5.90
C LYS A 102 -3.82 -1.24 -6.38
N VAL A 103 -4.21 -0.85 -7.59
CA VAL A 103 -5.28 -1.49 -8.34
C VAL A 103 -4.63 -2.49 -9.29
N LEU A 104 -5.11 -3.73 -9.26
CA LEU A 104 -4.74 -4.83 -10.14
C LEU A 104 -5.94 -5.18 -11.01
N ASN A 105 -5.76 -5.06 -12.32
CA ASN A 105 -6.75 -5.45 -13.31
C ASN A 105 -6.56 -6.93 -13.72
N LEU A 106 -7.58 -7.52 -14.34
CA LEU A 106 -7.53 -8.92 -14.82
C LEU A 106 -6.45 -9.18 -15.87
N ASP A 107 -6.11 -8.17 -16.68
CA ASP A 107 -5.03 -8.25 -17.67
C ASP A 107 -3.63 -8.19 -17.05
N GLY A 108 -3.53 -8.08 -15.71
CA GLY A 108 -2.28 -7.96 -14.97
C GLY A 108 -1.72 -6.55 -14.94
N SER A 109 -2.35 -5.58 -15.61
CA SER A 109 -1.98 -4.17 -15.50
C SER A 109 -2.24 -3.67 -14.08
N GLN A 110 -1.38 -2.75 -13.65
CA GLN A 110 -1.32 -2.32 -12.27
C GLN A 110 -1.19 -0.82 -12.19
N HIS A 111 -2.04 -0.21 -11.35
CA HIS A 111 -1.99 1.21 -11.08
C HIS A 111 -1.68 1.44 -9.61
N ARG A 112 -0.57 2.10 -9.32
CA ARG A 112 -0.18 2.46 -7.95
C ARG A 112 -0.76 3.82 -7.59
N PHE A 113 -1.06 4.04 -6.32
CA PHE A 113 -1.44 5.36 -5.80
C PHE A 113 -0.92 5.52 -4.37
N ALA A 114 -0.77 6.76 -3.92
CA ALA A 114 -0.44 7.06 -2.54
C ALA A 114 -0.88 8.47 -2.14
N PHE A 115 -1.31 8.61 -0.90
CA PHE A 115 -1.67 9.91 -0.33
C PHE A 115 -1.37 10.00 1.16
N ALA A 116 -0.95 11.18 1.60
CA ALA A 116 -0.71 11.44 3.01
C ALA A 116 -2.05 11.58 3.76
N ARG A 117 -2.20 10.84 4.86
CA ARG A 117 -3.44 10.84 5.64
C ARG A 117 -3.56 12.13 6.46
N ASN A 118 -4.59 12.93 6.18
CA ASN A 118 -4.84 14.23 6.81
C ASN A 118 -6.29 14.34 7.30
N GLY A 119 -6.68 13.49 8.26
CA GLY A 119 -8.07 13.42 8.73
C GLY A 119 -8.91 12.53 7.82
N ASN A 120 -9.90 13.12 7.12
CA ASN A 120 -10.72 12.39 6.15
C ASN A 120 -10.03 12.38 4.77
N SER A 121 -9.58 11.21 4.31
CA SER A 121 -8.90 11.04 3.03
C SER A 121 -9.76 10.34 1.95
N ALA A 122 -11.09 10.38 2.11
CA ALA A 122 -12.02 9.75 1.18
C ALA A 122 -11.93 10.31 -0.24
N ARG A 123 -11.70 11.62 -0.37
CA ARG A 123 -11.56 12.26 -1.67
C ARG A 123 -10.30 11.80 -2.39
N GLU A 124 -9.17 11.80 -1.71
CA GLU A 124 -7.89 11.33 -2.26
C GLU A 124 -7.97 9.87 -2.68
N PHE A 125 -8.65 9.03 -1.89
CA PHE A 125 -8.87 7.65 -2.25
C PHE A 125 -9.81 7.51 -3.47
N ALA A 126 -10.90 8.29 -3.53
CA ALA A 126 -11.80 8.29 -4.68
C ALA A 126 -11.08 8.74 -5.97
N ASP A 127 -10.31 9.83 -5.90
CA ASP A 127 -9.54 10.35 -7.03
C ASP A 127 -8.50 9.31 -7.51
N ALA A 128 -7.86 8.59 -6.58
CA ALA A 128 -6.92 7.52 -6.90
C ALA A 128 -7.59 6.31 -7.58
N VAL A 129 -8.77 5.90 -7.10
CA VAL A 129 -9.56 4.81 -7.67
C VAL A 129 -10.04 5.16 -9.08
N VAL A 130 -10.55 6.38 -9.27
CA VAL A 130 -10.96 6.89 -10.59
C VAL A 130 -9.78 7.02 -11.54
N GLY A 131 -8.64 7.53 -11.06
CA GLY A 131 -7.40 7.65 -11.83
C GLY A 131 -6.79 6.30 -12.23
N ALA A 132 -7.10 5.23 -11.51
CA ALA A 132 -6.76 3.87 -11.87
C ALA A 132 -7.72 3.23 -12.89
N GLY A 133 -8.75 3.96 -13.35
CA GLY A 133 -9.72 3.46 -14.32
C GLY A 133 -10.92 2.74 -13.70
N VAL A 134 -11.03 2.68 -12.37
CA VAL A 134 -12.19 2.05 -11.71
C VAL A 134 -13.39 3.01 -11.83
N ARG A 135 -14.55 2.47 -12.20
CA ARG A 135 -15.79 3.23 -12.42
C ARG A 135 -16.90 2.72 -11.51
N LEU A 136 -18.03 3.43 -11.51
CA LEU A 136 -19.23 2.95 -10.81
C LEU A 136 -19.70 1.63 -11.46
N GLY A 137 -20.05 0.64 -10.63
CA GLY A 137 -20.47 -0.68 -11.11
C GLY A 137 -19.32 -1.66 -11.40
N THR A 138 -18.05 -1.22 -11.42
CA THR A 138 -16.91 -2.13 -11.56
C THR A 138 -16.86 -3.10 -10.38
N PRO A 139 -16.96 -4.43 -10.60
CA PRO A 139 -16.86 -5.40 -9.51
C PRO A 139 -15.49 -5.29 -8.84
N THR A 140 -15.47 -4.93 -7.56
CA THR A 140 -14.24 -4.59 -6.85
C THR A 140 -14.05 -5.48 -5.62
N THR A 141 -12.85 -6.04 -5.47
CA THR A 141 -12.39 -6.65 -4.22
C THR A 141 -11.37 -5.72 -3.56
N VAL A 142 -11.52 -5.43 -2.26
CA VAL A 142 -10.54 -4.68 -1.48
C VAL A 142 -9.84 -5.58 -0.47
N LEU A 143 -8.50 -5.60 -0.51
CA LEU A 143 -7.63 -6.26 0.46
C LEU A 143 -6.97 -5.25 1.39
N SER A 144 -6.97 -5.51 2.69
CA SER A 144 -6.27 -4.72 3.71
C SER A 144 -5.79 -5.60 4.85
N ASP A 145 -4.84 -5.10 5.63
CA ASP A 145 -4.29 -5.69 6.85
C ASP A 145 -5.23 -5.64 8.09
N GLY A 146 -6.43 -5.08 7.94
CA GLY A 146 -7.40 -4.96 9.02
C GLY A 146 -7.39 -3.63 9.77
N ASP A 147 -6.67 -2.60 9.32
CA ASP A 147 -6.77 -1.27 9.92
C ASP A 147 -8.20 -0.71 9.85
N ALA A 148 -8.75 -0.34 11.01
CA ALA A 148 -10.11 0.19 11.11
C ALA A 148 -10.29 1.49 10.32
N GLY A 149 -9.22 2.27 10.19
CA GLY A 149 -9.16 3.48 9.38
C GLY A 149 -9.27 3.21 7.88
N LEU A 150 -8.54 2.22 7.38
CA LEU A 150 -8.62 1.76 5.99
C LEU A 150 -9.99 1.17 5.68
N TRP A 151 -10.61 0.43 6.60
CA TRP A 151 -11.99 -0.03 6.43
C TRP A 151 -13.01 1.09 6.41
N LYS A 152 -12.85 2.11 7.26
CA LYS A 152 -13.71 3.29 7.23
C LYS A 152 -13.59 4.01 5.88
N LEU A 153 -12.36 4.17 5.39
CA LEU A 153 -12.07 4.82 4.12
C LEU A 153 -12.66 4.04 2.94
N GLN A 154 -12.44 2.72 2.91
CA GLN A 154 -13.00 1.83 1.89
C GLN A 154 -14.53 1.92 1.86
N ARG A 155 -15.21 1.86 3.02
CA ARG A 155 -16.69 1.89 3.06
C ARG A 155 -17.27 3.20 2.54
N GLN A 156 -16.55 4.31 2.72
CA GLN A 156 -16.98 5.62 2.24
C GLN A 156 -16.90 5.75 0.73
N VAL A 157 -15.91 5.11 0.09
CA VAL A 157 -15.64 5.29 -1.35
C VAL A 157 -16.16 4.12 -2.19
N LEU A 158 -16.09 2.89 -1.67
CA LEU A 158 -16.43 1.65 -2.37
C LEU A 158 -17.38 0.77 -1.54
N PRO A 159 -18.57 1.25 -1.16
CA PRO A 159 -19.47 0.55 -0.24
C PRO A 159 -19.90 -0.85 -0.71
N GLN A 160 -19.90 -1.10 -2.02
CA GLN A 160 -20.32 -2.38 -2.63
C GLN A 160 -19.15 -3.35 -2.88
N ALA A 161 -17.93 -3.00 -2.52
CA ALA A 161 -16.78 -3.87 -2.78
C ALA A 161 -16.75 -5.08 -1.83
N THR A 162 -16.31 -6.21 -2.35
CA THR A 162 -16.03 -7.40 -1.53
C THR A 162 -14.80 -7.15 -0.67
N LEU A 163 -14.95 -7.30 0.65
CA LEU A 163 -13.86 -7.14 1.61
C LEU A 163 -13.12 -8.46 1.81
N VAL A 164 -11.78 -8.39 1.83
CA VAL A 164 -10.93 -9.54 2.14
C VAL A 164 -9.83 -9.10 3.10
N LEU A 165 -9.80 -9.68 4.29
CA LEU A 165 -8.71 -9.50 5.23
C LEU A 165 -7.46 -10.24 4.73
N ASP A 166 -6.31 -9.59 4.77
CA ASP A 166 -5.05 -10.17 4.28
C ASP A 166 -4.66 -11.46 5.03
N TRP A 167 -4.58 -12.56 4.28
CA TRP A 167 -4.18 -13.84 4.81
C TRP A 167 -2.77 -13.85 5.42
N PHE A 168 -1.81 -13.10 4.87
CA PHE A 168 -0.46 -13.03 5.42
C PHE A 168 -0.49 -12.48 6.85
N HIS A 169 -1.22 -11.37 7.06
CA HIS A 169 -1.41 -10.77 8.38
C HIS A 169 -2.14 -11.68 9.37
N ILE A 170 -3.08 -12.51 8.90
CA ILE A 170 -3.72 -13.54 9.72
C ILE A 170 -2.72 -14.64 10.06
N ALA A 171 -2.02 -15.19 9.07
CA ALA A 171 -1.08 -16.28 9.23
C ALA A 171 0.07 -15.91 10.18
N MET A 172 0.56 -14.67 10.11
CA MET A 172 1.57 -14.13 11.02
C MET A 172 1.09 -14.09 12.46
N ARG A 173 -0.18 -13.73 12.72
CA ARG A 173 -0.74 -13.73 14.08
C ARG A 173 -0.90 -15.15 14.64
N PHE A 174 -1.32 -16.10 13.80
CA PHE A 174 -1.28 -17.52 14.17
C PHE A 174 0.14 -17.98 14.48
N GLU A 175 1.14 -17.58 13.69
CA GLU A 175 2.54 -17.93 13.95
C GLU A 175 3.03 -17.33 15.27
N HIS A 176 2.70 -16.07 15.59
CA HIS A 176 3.05 -15.49 16.89
C HIS A 176 2.47 -16.29 18.07
N ALA A 177 1.21 -16.74 17.96
CA ALA A 177 0.61 -17.60 18.97
C ALA A 177 1.34 -18.95 19.05
N LEU A 178 1.62 -19.60 17.92
CA LEU A 178 2.36 -20.87 17.87
C LEU A 178 3.77 -20.75 18.46
N GLN A 179 4.49 -19.66 18.18
CA GLN A 179 5.81 -19.39 18.75
C GLN A 179 5.74 -19.21 20.27
N ALA A 180 4.71 -18.52 20.77
CA ALA A 180 4.48 -18.41 22.21
C ALA A 180 4.24 -19.79 22.83
N VAL A 181 3.48 -20.68 22.15
CA VAL A 181 3.24 -22.05 22.62
C VAL A 181 4.52 -22.89 22.63
N ARG A 182 5.44 -22.69 21.69
CA ARG A 182 6.74 -23.41 21.71
C ARG A 182 7.59 -23.08 22.94
N GLY A 183 7.43 -21.88 23.51
CA GLY A 183 8.05 -21.48 24.78
C GLY A 183 7.26 -21.88 26.04
N PHE A 184 6.03 -22.37 25.88
CA PHE A 184 5.15 -22.77 26.97
C PHE A 184 5.57 -24.12 27.57
N GLY A 185 5.59 -24.21 28.91
CA GLY A 185 5.93 -25.45 29.58
C GLY A 185 7.38 -25.90 29.35
N ALA A 186 8.30 -24.97 29.06
CA ALA A 186 9.73 -25.27 29.02
C ALA A 186 10.18 -25.89 30.36
N GLY A 187 10.71 -27.12 30.32
CA GLY A 187 11.08 -27.89 31.52
C GLY A 187 9.99 -28.78 32.11
N THR A 188 8.76 -28.79 31.57
CA THR A 188 7.74 -29.77 31.95
C THR A 188 7.94 -31.10 31.22
N CYS A 189 7.60 -32.23 31.86
CA CYS A 189 7.59 -33.56 31.25
C CYS A 189 6.22 -33.96 30.68
N ASN A 190 5.27 -33.02 30.63
CA ASN A 190 3.90 -33.30 30.22
C ASN A 190 3.73 -32.97 28.73
N ASP A 191 3.77 -34.00 27.89
CA ASP A 191 3.63 -33.89 26.44
C ASP A 191 2.26 -33.39 26.01
N TYR A 192 1.20 -33.67 26.78
CA TYR A 192 -0.14 -33.17 26.49
C TYR A 192 -0.21 -31.64 26.62
N LEU A 193 0.40 -31.07 27.67
CA LEU A 193 0.45 -29.61 27.84
C LEU A 193 1.14 -28.91 26.66
N ARG A 194 2.14 -29.54 26.03
CA ARG A 194 2.83 -28.97 24.86
C ARG A 194 2.07 -29.19 23.55
N SER A 195 1.56 -30.38 23.33
CA SER A 195 0.98 -30.78 22.03
C SER A 195 -0.46 -30.27 21.83
N HIS A 196 -1.28 -30.23 22.89
CA HIS A 196 -2.67 -29.82 22.82
C HIS A 196 -2.86 -28.40 22.23
N PRO A 197 -2.22 -27.33 22.76
CA PRO A 197 -2.40 -25.97 22.25
C PRO A 197 -1.90 -25.78 20.83
N ILE A 198 -0.82 -26.48 20.42
CA ILE A 198 -0.32 -26.45 19.03
C ILE A 198 -1.39 -26.99 18.08
N ARG A 199 -1.91 -28.19 18.39
CA ARG A 199 -2.94 -28.85 17.59
C ARG A 199 -4.22 -28.00 17.48
N GLU A 200 -4.63 -27.35 18.57
CA GLU A 200 -5.81 -26.48 18.56
C GLU A 200 -5.61 -25.22 17.70
N LEU A 201 -4.43 -24.61 17.73
CA LEU A 201 -4.09 -23.47 16.87
C LEU A 201 -4.02 -23.86 15.39
N GLU A 202 -3.39 -24.98 15.05
CA GLU A 202 -3.31 -25.50 13.68
C GLU A 202 -4.69 -25.83 13.11
N ASN A 203 -5.54 -26.49 13.89
CA ASN A 203 -6.91 -26.80 13.50
C ASN A 203 -7.77 -25.54 13.35
N SER A 204 -7.59 -24.54 14.23
CA SER A 204 -8.27 -23.25 14.13
C SER A 204 -7.87 -22.52 12.85
N LYS A 205 -6.57 -22.47 12.53
CA LYS A 205 -6.04 -21.91 11.29
C LYS A 205 -6.60 -22.63 10.06
N TRP A 206 -6.67 -23.96 10.10
CA TRP A 206 -7.24 -24.77 9.02
C TRP A 206 -8.73 -24.47 8.81
N LYS A 207 -9.52 -24.33 9.89
CA LYS A 207 -10.93 -23.95 9.79
C LYS A 207 -11.10 -22.58 9.15
N LEU A 208 -10.32 -21.60 9.59
CA LEU A 208 -10.38 -20.26 9.02
C LEU A 208 -9.99 -20.25 7.53
N TRP A 209 -8.96 -21.02 7.16
CA TRP A 209 -8.55 -21.18 5.76
C TRP A 209 -9.71 -21.67 4.86
N HIS A 210 -10.57 -22.54 5.38
CA HIS A 210 -11.73 -23.07 4.66
C HIS A 210 -13.02 -22.25 4.87
N GLY A 211 -12.91 -21.01 5.37
CA GLY A 211 -14.06 -20.11 5.53
C GLY A 211 -14.96 -20.43 6.73
N LEU A 212 -14.51 -21.29 7.65
CA LEU A 212 -15.24 -21.66 8.86
C LEU A 212 -14.82 -20.72 10.02
N SER A 213 -15.00 -19.41 9.85
CA SER A 213 -14.56 -18.38 10.80
C SER A 213 -15.17 -18.56 12.20
N SER A 214 -16.48 -18.78 12.30
CA SER A 214 -17.15 -19.00 13.60
C SER A 214 -16.62 -20.25 14.32
N ALA A 215 -16.33 -21.33 13.58
CA ALA A 215 -15.76 -22.55 14.16
C ALA A 215 -14.28 -22.38 14.56
N CYS A 216 -13.53 -21.53 13.85
CA CYS A 216 -12.19 -21.12 14.25
C CYS A 216 -12.25 -20.31 15.57
N LEU A 217 -13.08 -19.27 15.63
CA LEU A 217 -13.25 -18.42 16.80
C LEU A 217 -13.70 -19.22 18.02
N GLY A 218 -14.66 -20.13 17.86
CA GLY A 218 -15.10 -21.03 18.93
C GLY A 218 -13.96 -21.89 19.48
N ARG A 219 -13.13 -22.48 18.60
CA ARG A 219 -11.96 -23.25 19.05
C ARG A 219 -10.93 -22.40 19.79
N LEU A 220 -10.63 -21.21 19.29
CA LEU A 220 -9.71 -20.29 19.96
C LEU A 220 -10.24 -19.90 21.35
N ALA A 221 -11.54 -19.63 21.48
CA ALA A 221 -12.17 -19.32 22.77
C ALA A 221 -12.09 -20.50 23.75
N HIS A 222 -12.34 -21.73 23.29
CA HIS A 222 -12.17 -22.94 24.11
C HIS A 222 -10.72 -23.12 24.56
N LEU A 223 -9.76 -22.83 23.68
CA LEU A 223 -8.35 -22.87 24.03
C LEU A 223 -7.98 -21.80 25.08
N THR A 224 -8.52 -20.58 24.97
CA THR A 224 -8.37 -19.57 26.02
C THR A 224 -8.88 -20.07 27.37
N HIS A 225 -10.05 -20.71 27.41
CA HIS A 225 -10.61 -21.27 28.64
C HIS A 225 -9.76 -22.42 29.21
N TRP A 226 -9.14 -23.23 28.35
CA TRP A 226 -8.19 -24.25 28.78
C TRP A 226 -6.96 -23.64 29.47
N PHE A 227 -6.47 -22.49 29.00
CA PHE A 227 -5.38 -21.76 29.67
C PHE A 227 -5.77 -21.17 31.03
N ASP A 228 -7.07 -20.95 31.29
CA ASP A 228 -7.58 -20.51 32.60
C ASP A 228 -7.69 -21.66 33.62
N ALA A 229 -7.66 -22.91 33.17
CA ALA A 229 -7.82 -24.07 34.04
C ALA A 229 -6.69 -24.17 35.07
N ALA A 230 -7.02 -24.59 36.29
CA ALA A 230 -6.09 -24.65 37.43
C ALA A 230 -4.78 -25.41 37.14
N HIS A 231 -4.84 -26.47 36.32
CA HIS A 231 -3.69 -27.29 35.96
C HIS A 231 -2.80 -26.68 34.85
N VAL A 232 -3.18 -25.53 34.29
CA VAL A 232 -2.49 -24.85 33.16
C VAL A 232 -2.08 -23.43 33.51
N ARG A 233 -2.94 -22.67 34.19
CA ARG A 233 -2.77 -21.22 34.43
C ARG A 233 -1.43 -20.83 35.05
N ASP A 234 -0.90 -21.66 35.95
CA ASP A 234 0.33 -21.38 36.69
C ASP A 234 1.57 -21.97 35.99
N VAL A 235 1.40 -22.65 34.85
CA VAL A 235 2.51 -23.15 34.03
C VAL A 235 3.24 -21.98 33.38
N ARG A 236 4.57 -22.02 33.44
CA ARG A 236 5.44 -21.00 32.85
C ARG A 236 5.07 -20.73 31.39
N GLY A 237 4.75 -19.47 31.09
CA GLY A 237 4.41 -18.99 29.75
C GLY A 237 2.91 -18.94 29.43
N ALA A 238 2.03 -19.51 30.27
CA ALA A 238 0.58 -19.57 30.04
C ALA A 238 -0.02 -18.19 29.70
N ALA A 239 0.22 -17.18 30.56
CA ALA A 239 -0.29 -15.83 30.36
C ALA A 239 0.21 -15.15 29.07
N THR A 240 1.40 -15.52 28.57
CA THR A 240 1.91 -14.98 27.30
C THR A 240 1.18 -15.62 26.12
N VAL A 241 1.01 -16.94 26.14
CA VAL A 241 0.23 -17.64 25.11
C VAL A 241 -1.20 -17.14 25.06
N GLN A 242 -1.86 -17.06 26.21
CA GLN A 242 -3.24 -16.60 26.32
C GLN A 242 -3.42 -15.19 25.75
N ARG A 243 -2.47 -14.28 26.02
CA ARG A 243 -2.47 -12.93 25.43
C ARG A 243 -2.39 -12.96 23.91
N HIS A 244 -1.54 -13.80 23.32
CA HIS A 244 -1.45 -13.93 21.87
C HIS A 244 -2.74 -14.50 21.26
N ILE A 245 -3.38 -15.47 21.92
CA ILE A 245 -4.66 -16.04 21.49
C ILE A 245 -5.78 -14.98 21.58
N ASN A 246 -5.87 -14.24 22.69
CA ASN A 246 -6.88 -13.19 22.86
C ASN A 246 -6.70 -12.08 21.81
N ASN A 247 -5.47 -11.61 21.58
CA ASN A 247 -5.18 -10.63 20.54
C ASN A 247 -5.56 -11.14 19.13
N LEU A 248 -5.39 -12.44 18.87
CA LEU A 248 -5.83 -13.06 17.62
C LEU A 248 -7.36 -13.11 17.50
N ILE A 249 -8.06 -13.50 18.57
CA ILE A 249 -9.54 -13.51 18.62
C ILE A 249 -10.09 -12.10 18.38
N GLU A 250 -9.61 -11.10 19.12
CA GLU A 250 -10.01 -9.70 18.97
C GLU A 250 -9.79 -9.20 17.54
N TYR A 251 -8.63 -9.50 16.96
CA TYR A 251 -8.32 -9.13 15.59
C TYR A 251 -9.26 -9.79 14.57
N LEU A 252 -9.55 -11.09 14.72
CA LEU A 252 -10.47 -11.79 13.80
C LEU A 252 -11.91 -11.27 13.94
N HIS A 253 -12.39 -11.03 15.17
CA HIS A 253 -13.72 -10.44 15.40
C HIS A 253 -13.84 -9.03 14.82
N ALA A 254 -12.84 -8.18 15.04
CA ALA A 254 -12.83 -6.82 14.49
C ALA A 254 -12.91 -6.79 12.95
N ASN A 255 -12.57 -7.90 12.29
CA ASN A 255 -12.52 -8.05 10.85
C ASN A 255 -13.47 -9.13 10.30
N GLU A 256 -14.48 -9.55 11.08
CA GLU A 256 -15.33 -10.71 10.74
C GLU A 256 -15.97 -10.61 9.35
N LEU A 257 -16.43 -9.41 8.96
CA LEU A 257 -17.04 -9.14 7.65
C LEU A 257 -16.08 -9.30 6.47
N ALA A 258 -14.77 -9.31 6.72
CA ALA A 258 -13.72 -9.46 5.71
C ALA A 258 -13.10 -10.87 5.71
N LEU A 259 -13.57 -11.77 6.57
CA LEU A 259 -13.12 -13.17 6.58
C LEU A 259 -13.85 -13.95 5.50
N VAL A 260 -13.08 -14.66 4.67
CA VAL A 260 -13.59 -15.39 3.50
C VAL A 260 -13.06 -16.82 3.47
N ASN A 261 -13.55 -17.63 2.53
CA ASN A 261 -12.94 -18.93 2.25
C ASN A 261 -11.64 -18.74 1.43
N TYR A 262 -10.52 -18.63 2.13
CA TYR A 262 -9.20 -18.42 1.55
C TYR A 262 -8.73 -19.58 0.67
N GLY A 263 -9.03 -20.82 1.06
CA GLY A 263 -8.73 -22.02 0.29
C GLY A 263 -9.41 -22.01 -1.08
N ARG A 264 -10.71 -21.67 -1.11
CA ARG A 264 -11.47 -21.51 -2.35
C ARG A 264 -10.92 -20.38 -3.21
N ARG A 265 -10.68 -19.20 -2.64
CA ARG A 265 -10.08 -18.07 -3.40
C ARG A 265 -8.73 -18.44 -4.00
N ARG A 266 -7.86 -19.14 -3.25
CA ARG A 266 -6.57 -19.60 -3.77
C ARG A 266 -6.74 -20.60 -4.91
N HIS A 267 -7.66 -21.54 -4.78
CA HIS A 267 -7.99 -22.49 -5.85
C HIS A 267 -8.47 -21.76 -7.11
N ASP A 268 -9.31 -20.74 -6.94
CA ASP A 268 -9.85 -19.90 -8.01
C ASP A 268 -8.86 -18.83 -8.50
N ARG A 269 -7.59 -18.88 -8.05
CA ARG A 269 -6.51 -17.93 -8.36
C ARG A 269 -6.84 -16.47 -8.05
N GLN A 270 -7.75 -16.23 -7.11
CA GLN A 270 -8.08 -14.90 -6.63
C GLN A 270 -7.06 -14.44 -5.58
N PRO A 271 -6.70 -13.15 -5.53
CA PRO A 271 -5.81 -12.63 -4.50
C PRO A 271 -6.38 -12.84 -3.09
N ILE A 272 -5.51 -13.27 -2.18
CA ILE A 272 -5.80 -13.50 -0.75
C ILE A 272 -4.88 -12.69 0.17
N SER A 273 -3.88 -12.02 -0.38
CA SER A 273 -2.90 -11.26 0.38
C SER A 273 -2.51 -9.97 -0.33
N THR A 274 -2.14 -8.96 0.43
CA THR A 274 -1.66 -7.67 -0.07
C THR A 274 -0.19 -7.73 -0.49
N ALA A 275 0.46 -8.89 -0.59
CA ALA A 275 1.85 -9.02 -1.05
C ALA A 275 2.16 -8.26 -2.36
N PHE A 276 1.20 -8.20 -3.30
CA PHE A 276 1.35 -7.42 -4.54
C PHE A 276 1.36 -5.89 -4.32
N VAL A 277 0.85 -5.44 -3.18
CA VAL A 277 0.81 -4.06 -2.66
C VAL A 277 1.94 -3.77 -1.69
N GLU A 278 2.41 -4.74 -0.88
CA GLU A 278 3.60 -4.57 -0.04
C GLU A 278 4.81 -4.14 -0.88
N SER A 279 4.98 -4.70 -2.07
CA SER A 279 5.97 -4.21 -3.04
C SER A 279 5.72 -2.77 -3.43
N ALA A 280 4.47 -2.35 -3.58
CA ALA A 280 4.10 -0.97 -3.91
C ALA A 280 4.36 0.01 -2.76
N VAL A 281 4.06 -0.34 -1.50
CA VAL A 281 4.44 0.47 -0.33
C VAL A 281 5.97 0.53 -0.21
N ASN A 282 6.64 -0.59 -0.44
CA ASN A 282 8.09 -0.64 -0.42
C ASN A 282 8.69 0.19 -1.58
N GLU A 283 8.09 0.14 -2.76
CA GLU A 283 8.47 0.91 -3.95
C GLU A 283 8.16 2.39 -3.78
N ILE A 284 6.99 2.79 -3.29
CA ILE A 284 6.59 4.19 -3.17
C ILE A 284 7.27 4.84 -1.96
N LEU A 285 7.25 4.18 -0.80
CA LEU A 285 7.73 4.79 0.45
C LEU A 285 9.10 4.25 0.83
N SER A 286 9.24 2.93 0.99
CA SER A 286 10.42 2.40 1.70
C SER A 286 11.75 2.64 0.98
N LYS A 287 11.83 2.42 -0.34
CA LYS A 287 13.06 2.57 -1.12
C LYS A 287 13.60 4.02 -1.09
N ARG A 288 12.73 5.02 -1.00
CA ARG A 288 13.09 6.44 -1.12
C ARG A 288 12.99 7.24 0.16
N MET A 289 12.11 6.85 1.07
CA MET A 289 11.66 7.71 2.16
C MET A 289 11.92 7.12 3.56
N ILE A 290 12.06 5.79 3.68
CA ILE A 290 12.17 5.09 4.99
C ILE A 290 13.48 4.30 5.17
N LYS A 291 13.93 3.52 4.18
CA LYS A 291 15.08 2.61 4.34
C LYS A 291 16.42 3.35 4.16
N LYS A 292 17.23 2.99 3.17
CA LYS A 292 18.61 3.53 2.97
C LYS A 292 18.68 5.05 2.67
N GLN A 293 17.55 5.75 2.65
CA GLN A 293 17.43 7.16 2.25
C GLN A 293 16.53 7.93 3.23
N GLN A 294 16.68 7.71 4.54
CA GLN A 294 15.85 8.32 5.59
C GLN A 294 15.86 9.86 5.48
N MET A 295 14.75 10.40 4.99
CA MET A 295 14.49 11.83 4.95
C MET A 295 13.39 12.18 5.94
N ARG A 296 13.39 13.43 6.41
CA ARG A 296 12.28 13.96 7.18
C ARG A 296 11.34 14.75 6.28
N TRP A 297 10.06 14.42 6.35
CA TRP A 297 9.03 14.95 5.47
C TRP A 297 8.06 15.83 6.23
N ASN A 298 7.34 16.69 5.51
CA ASN A 298 6.25 17.46 6.07
C ASN A 298 4.96 17.02 5.38
N ARG A 299 3.96 16.59 6.16
CA ARG A 299 2.67 16.05 5.70
C ARG A 299 1.97 16.91 4.65
N TRP A 300 2.10 18.23 4.77
CA TRP A 300 1.43 19.20 3.90
C TRP A 300 2.17 19.43 2.57
N THR A 301 3.41 18.96 2.48
CA THR A 301 4.29 19.20 1.32
C THR A 301 4.75 17.91 0.64
N VAL A 302 4.44 16.75 1.24
CA VAL A 302 4.84 15.45 0.72
C VAL A 302 3.96 14.99 -0.44
N GLN A 303 2.67 15.39 -0.46
CA GLN A 303 1.73 14.93 -1.48
C GLN A 303 2.22 15.20 -2.91
N PRO A 304 2.65 16.43 -3.28
CA PRO A 304 3.20 16.68 -4.61
C PRO A 304 4.38 15.78 -4.97
N PHE A 305 5.21 15.40 -3.99
CA PHE A 305 6.31 14.47 -4.24
C PHE A 305 5.82 13.04 -4.46
N LEU A 306 4.81 12.59 -3.71
CA LEU A 306 4.14 11.32 -3.93
C LEU A 306 3.53 11.27 -5.33
N ASP A 307 2.89 12.35 -5.78
CA ASP A 307 2.26 12.43 -7.11
C ASP A 307 3.29 12.24 -8.24
N VAL A 308 4.47 12.89 -8.15
CA VAL A 308 5.56 12.66 -9.13
C VAL A 308 6.05 11.22 -9.05
N ARG A 309 6.23 10.68 -7.85
CA ARG A 309 6.75 9.32 -7.67
C ARG A 309 5.79 8.28 -8.22
N VAL A 310 4.50 8.42 -7.96
CA VAL A 310 3.45 7.56 -8.52
C VAL A 310 3.42 7.68 -10.04
N ALA A 311 3.49 8.90 -10.59
CA ALA A 311 3.52 9.10 -12.04
C ALA A 311 4.75 8.47 -12.72
N VAL A 312 5.90 8.45 -12.04
CA VAL A 312 7.10 7.74 -12.54
C VAL A 312 6.92 6.23 -12.45
N LEU A 313 6.40 5.71 -11.34
CA LEU A 313 6.24 4.26 -11.13
C LEU A 313 5.11 3.63 -11.97
N ASN A 314 4.17 4.46 -12.44
CA ASN A 314 3.11 4.06 -13.37
C ASN A 314 3.44 4.44 -14.83
N ASP A 315 4.64 4.96 -15.11
CA ASP A 315 5.06 5.43 -16.43
C ASP A 315 4.17 6.52 -17.08
N THR A 316 3.36 7.23 -16.28
CA THR A 316 2.45 8.30 -16.74
C THR A 316 3.05 9.71 -16.70
N LEU A 317 4.28 9.85 -16.19
CA LEU A 317 4.94 11.16 -16.09
C LEU A 317 5.09 11.84 -17.47
N VAL A 318 5.41 11.09 -18.52
CA VAL A 318 5.56 11.65 -19.88
C VAL A 318 4.24 12.22 -20.40
N GLY A 319 3.14 11.48 -20.25
CA GLY A 319 1.80 11.95 -20.63
C GLY A 319 1.39 13.20 -19.86
N SER A 320 1.70 13.24 -18.56
CA SER A 320 1.47 14.43 -17.74
C SER A 320 2.23 15.66 -18.25
N PHE A 321 3.48 15.49 -18.69
CA PHE A 321 4.27 16.59 -19.27
C PHE A 321 3.76 17.04 -20.63
N LYS A 322 3.35 16.11 -21.52
CA LYS A 322 2.73 16.45 -22.80
C LYS A 322 1.46 17.29 -22.63
N ARG A 323 0.66 17.00 -21.60
CA ARG A 323 -0.54 17.79 -21.25
C ARG A 323 -0.21 19.19 -20.72
N LEU A 324 0.87 19.32 -19.96
CA LEU A 324 1.31 20.62 -19.42
C LEU A 324 2.07 21.46 -20.46
N TYR A 325 2.72 20.80 -21.42
CA TYR A 325 3.60 21.36 -22.43
C TYR A 325 3.41 20.61 -23.75
N PRO A 326 2.56 21.10 -24.67
CA PRO A 326 2.27 20.42 -25.93
C PRO A 326 3.51 20.11 -26.78
N ASP A 327 4.52 20.99 -26.75
CA ASP A 327 5.78 20.84 -27.49
C ASP A 327 6.80 19.91 -26.81
N PHE A 328 6.48 19.34 -25.65
CA PHE A 328 7.39 18.46 -24.93
C PHE A 328 7.48 17.10 -25.63
N ARG A 329 8.65 16.83 -26.24
CA ARG A 329 8.95 15.57 -26.95
C ARG A 329 7.83 15.20 -27.94
N PRO A 330 7.66 15.98 -29.03
CA PRO A 330 6.68 15.67 -30.06
C PRO A 330 6.92 14.24 -30.57
N ASN A 331 5.86 13.53 -30.90
CA ASN A 331 5.99 12.19 -31.46
C ASN A 331 6.85 12.30 -32.73
N ASN A 332 7.96 11.55 -32.79
CA ASN A 332 8.82 11.46 -33.97
C ASN A 332 8.15 10.65 -35.10
N GLU A 333 6.87 10.87 -35.39
CA GLU A 333 6.23 10.31 -36.60
C GLU A 333 6.75 10.99 -37.87
N ASN A 334 7.39 12.16 -37.74
CA ASN A 334 7.97 12.91 -38.86
C ASN A 334 9.37 12.46 -39.32
N HIS A 335 9.99 11.45 -38.69
CA HIS A 335 11.31 10.96 -39.16
C HIS A 335 11.20 9.84 -40.21
N ALA A 336 10.07 9.13 -40.27
CA ALA A 336 9.85 8.12 -41.31
C ALA A 336 9.55 8.74 -42.68
N ALA A 337 8.92 9.92 -42.73
CA ALA A 337 8.56 10.58 -43.98
C ALA A 337 9.70 11.39 -44.65
N ARG A 338 10.81 11.64 -43.94
CA ARG A 338 11.95 12.44 -44.45
C ARG A 338 13.15 11.63 -44.93
N MET A 339 13.09 10.31 -44.80
CA MET A 339 14.09 9.39 -45.40
C MET A 339 13.58 8.72 -46.69
N SER A 340 12.38 9.09 -47.14
CA SER A 340 11.73 8.55 -48.34
C SER A 340 11.39 9.63 -49.38
N ALA A 341 12.09 10.76 -49.35
CA ALA A 341 11.93 11.85 -50.32
C ALA A 341 13.23 12.08 -51.10
#